data_AF-A0A379XJ37-F1
#
_entry.id   AF-A0A379XJ37-F1
#
_cell.length_a   1.000
_cell.length_b   1.000
_cell.length_c   1.000
_cell.angle_alpha   90.00
_cell.angle_beta   90.00
_cell.angle_gamma   90.00
#
_symmetry.space_group_name_H-M   'P 1'
#
loop_
_entity.id
_entity.type
_entity.pdbx_description
1 polymer ?
#
loop_
_entity_poly.entity_id
_entity_poly.type
_entity_poly.pdbx_seq_one_letter_code
_entity_poly.pdbx_strand_id
1 'polypeptide(L)'
;MMTMLRGWITIIVMLTAINAQAACSWPAWEQFKKDYISQQGRVIDPGDVRKITTSEGQSYAMFFALAANDRSAFAQLFNWTQNNLAQGSLREHLPAWLWGQKESATWEVLDSNSASDGDIWMAWSLLEAGRLWKETRYTEVGMALLKRIAAKRW
;
A
#
# COMPACT_ATOMS: atom_id res chain seq x y z
N MET A 1 30.51 49.76 12.22
CA MET A 1 29.19 49.69 11.54
C MET A 1 29.11 48.64 10.42
N MET A 2 30.23 48.27 9.77
CA MET A 2 30.25 47.35 8.61
C MET A 2 30.33 45.85 8.95
N THR A 3 30.60 45.48 10.22
CA THR A 3 30.64 44.09 10.71
C THR A 3 29.27 43.58 11.19
N MET A 4 28.39 44.49 11.64
CA MET A 4 27.02 44.16 12.06
C MET A 4 26.12 43.82 10.85
N LEU A 5 26.32 44.47 9.70
CA LEU A 5 25.54 44.16 8.48
C LEU A 5 25.80 42.76 7.92
N ARG A 6 27.02 42.21 8.09
CA ARG A 6 27.40 40.87 7.59
C ARG A 6 26.77 39.74 8.42
N GLY A 7 26.61 39.92 9.72
CA GLY A 7 25.98 38.92 10.59
C GLY A 7 24.50 38.70 10.27
N TRP A 8 23.79 39.77 9.91
CA TRP A 8 22.36 39.71 9.60
C TRP A 8 22.08 39.05 8.24
N ILE A 9 22.95 39.26 7.25
CA ILE A 9 22.84 38.60 5.93
C ILE A 9 23.06 37.08 6.06
N THR A 10 23.91 36.63 7.01
CA THR A 10 24.19 35.20 7.21
C THR A 10 23.02 34.48 7.88
N ILE A 11 22.29 35.16 8.77
CA ILE A 11 21.08 34.62 9.42
C ILE A 11 19.91 34.51 8.43
N ILE A 12 19.75 35.49 7.53
CA ILE A 12 18.69 35.47 6.51
C ILE A 12 18.90 34.34 5.49
N VAL A 13 20.15 34.02 5.14
CA VAL A 13 20.48 32.89 4.23
C VAL A 13 20.32 31.52 4.93
N MET A 14 20.47 31.43 6.26
CA MET A 14 20.19 30.19 6.99
C MET A 14 18.68 29.95 7.22
N LEU A 15 17.85 31.00 7.22
CA LEU A 15 16.39 30.90 7.37
C LEU A 15 15.67 30.54 6.06
N THR A 16 16.30 30.69 4.89
CA THR A 16 15.73 30.27 3.60
C THR A 16 15.99 28.80 3.26
N ALA A 17 16.78 28.09 4.07
CA ALA A 17 17.01 26.65 3.94
C ALA A 17 15.97 25.80 4.72
N ILE A 18 14.91 26.43 5.24
CA ILE A 18 13.73 25.68 5.70
C ILE A 18 13.11 25.09 4.44
N ASN A 19 13.45 23.84 4.20
CA ASN A 19 12.96 23.00 3.11
C ASN A 19 11.49 23.29 2.81
N ALA A 20 11.26 24.11 1.78
CA ALA A 20 10.07 23.98 0.96
C ALA A 20 10.24 22.71 0.12
N GLN A 21 10.41 21.56 0.79
CA GLN A 21 9.81 20.34 0.29
C GLN A 21 8.32 20.65 0.42
N ALA A 22 7.74 21.25 -0.62
CA ALA A 22 6.35 21.01 -0.89
C ALA A 22 6.26 19.49 -0.92
N ALA A 23 5.84 18.87 0.19
CA ALA A 23 5.39 17.51 0.14
C ALA A 23 4.33 17.54 -0.95
N CYS A 24 4.63 16.97 -2.12
CA CYS A 24 3.68 16.79 -3.17
C CYS A 24 2.62 15.84 -2.60
N SER A 25 1.70 16.40 -1.83
CA SER A 25 0.56 15.67 -1.33
C SER A 25 -0.27 15.31 -2.54
N TRP A 26 -0.75 14.09 -2.59
CA TRP A 26 -1.69 13.64 -3.60
C TRP A 26 -3.08 13.68 -2.94
N PRO A 27 -3.86 14.78 -3.09
CA PRO A 27 -5.07 14.95 -2.28
C PRO A 27 -6.13 13.88 -2.55
N ALA A 28 -6.19 13.37 -3.79
CA ALA A 28 -7.09 12.28 -4.14
C ALA A 28 -6.71 10.97 -3.45
N TRP A 29 -5.41 10.69 -3.23
CA TRP A 29 -4.98 9.55 -2.42
C TRP A 29 -5.37 9.71 -0.95
N GLU A 30 -5.18 10.90 -0.38
CA GLU A 30 -5.60 11.18 1.00
C GLU A 30 -7.11 11.01 1.20
N GLN A 31 -7.90 11.49 0.24
CA GLN A 31 -9.36 11.31 0.26
C GLN A 31 -9.73 9.84 0.06
N PHE A 32 -9.07 9.12 -0.85
CA PHE A 32 -9.30 7.69 -1.06
C PHE A 32 -9.03 6.88 0.21
N LYS A 33 -7.91 7.14 0.90
CA LYS A 33 -7.62 6.51 2.20
C LYS A 33 -8.75 6.75 3.19
N LYS A 34 -9.18 8.00 3.33
CA LYS A 34 -10.21 8.39 4.29
C LYS A 34 -11.54 7.68 4.04
N ASP A 35 -11.94 7.56 2.78
CA ASP A 35 -13.27 7.06 2.42
C ASP A 35 -13.32 5.54 2.27
N TYR A 36 -12.21 4.91 1.84
CA TYR A 36 -12.20 3.52 1.42
C TYR A 36 -11.22 2.63 2.19
N ILE A 37 -10.23 3.15 2.91
CA ILE A 37 -9.26 2.32 3.65
C ILE A 37 -9.58 2.32 5.14
N SER A 38 -9.82 1.14 5.70
CA SER A 38 -10.01 0.98 7.14
C SER A 38 -8.72 1.26 7.92
N GLN A 39 -8.84 1.56 9.21
CA GLN A 39 -7.69 1.70 10.11
C GLN A 39 -6.79 0.46 10.17
N GLN A 40 -7.32 -0.71 9.78
CA GLN A 40 -6.59 -1.98 9.77
C GLN A 40 -5.88 -2.23 8.44
N GLY A 41 -6.09 -1.39 7.41
CA GLY A 41 -5.45 -1.53 6.10
C GLY A 41 -6.23 -2.35 5.07
N ARG A 42 -7.57 -2.41 5.17
CA ARG A 42 -8.41 -3.03 4.13
C ARG A 42 -9.13 -1.97 3.30
N VAL A 43 -9.12 -2.14 1.99
CA VAL A 43 -9.89 -1.34 1.02
C VAL A 43 -11.31 -1.89 1.00
N ILE A 44 -12.28 -1.03 1.24
CA ILE A 44 -13.70 -1.38 1.36
C ILE A 44 -14.43 -0.86 0.14
N ASP A 45 -15.16 -1.73 -0.55
CA ASP A 45 -16.22 -1.30 -1.45
C ASP A 45 -17.52 -1.11 -0.63
N PRO A 46 -18.00 0.14 -0.42
CA PRO A 46 -19.22 0.37 0.33
C PRO A 46 -20.50 0.08 -0.49
N GLY A 47 -20.39 -0.08 -1.82
CA GLY A 47 -21.51 -0.38 -2.70
C GLY A 47 -22.06 -1.80 -2.51
N ASP A 48 -21.21 -2.75 -2.12
CA ASP A 48 -21.64 -4.09 -1.72
C ASP A 48 -22.15 -4.10 -0.27
N VAL A 49 -23.30 -4.73 -0.03
CA VAL A 49 -23.89 -4.87 1.31
C VAL A 49 -22.98 -5.63 2.27
N ARG A 50 -22.14 -6.53 1.77
CA ARG A 50 -21.15 -7.32 2.53
C ARG A 50 -19.88 -6.52 2.86
N LYS A 51 -19.78 -5.27 2.37
CA LYS A 51 -18.64 -4.35 2.56
C LYS A 51 -17.33 -5.03 2.19
N ILE A 52 -17.28 -5.55 0.96
CA ILE A 52 -16.22 -6.45 0.51
C ILE A 52 -14.86 -5.75 0.44
N THR A 53 -13.81 -6.57 0.52
CA THR A 53 -12.47 -6.25 0.09
C THR A 53 -12.08 -7.26 -0.97
N THR A 54 -11.48 -6.78 -2.07
CA THR A 54 -10.94 -7.64 -3.11
C THR A 54 -9.41 -7.63 -3.11
N SER A 55 -8.79 -8.70 -3.61
CA SER A 55 -7.33 -8.71 -3.85
C SER A 55 -6.94 -7.60 -4.83
N GLU A 56 -7.80 -7.31 -5.81
CA GLU A 56 -7.69 -6.20 -6.74
C GLU A 56 -7.60 -4.85 -5.99
N GLY A 57 -8.59 -4.52 -5.14
CA GLY A 57 -8.61 -3.27 -4.38
C GLY A 57 -7.37 -3.10 -3.50
N GLN A 58 -6.94 -4.17 -2.82
CA GLN A 58 -5.70 -4.16 -2.05
C GLN A 58 -4.48 -3.86 -2.93
N SER A 59 -4.38 -4.48 -4.11
CA SER A 59 -3.26 -4.29 -5.03
C SER A 59 -3.19 -2.86 -5.58
N TYR A 60 -4.32 -2.26 -5.94
CA TYR A 60 -4.40 -0.87 -6.40
C TYR A 60 -4.01 0.12 -5.30
N ALA A 61 -4.49 -0.10 -4.08
CA ALA A 61 -4.09 0.74 -2.96
C ALA A 61 -2.61 0.61 -2.61
N MET A 62 -2.02 -0.59 -2.73
CA MET A 62 -0.56 -0.78 -2.57
C MET A 62 0.20 -0.01 -3.65
N PHE A 63 -0.27 -0.03 -4.90
CA PHE A 63 0.29 0.78 -5.97
C PHE A 63 0.18 2.28 -5.67
N PHE A 64 -0.98 2.77 -5.24
CA PHE A 64 -1.17 4.19 -4.90
C PHE A 64 -0.29 4.63 -3.74
N ALA A 65 -0.20 3.82 -2.68
CA ALA A 65 0.67 4.08 -1.54
C ALA A 65 2.14 4.15 -1.97
N LEU A 66 2.59 3.28 -2.87
CA LEU A 66 3.93 3.35 -3.44
C LEU A 66 4.15 4.65 -4.25
N ALA A 67 3.21 4.98 -5.14
CA ALA A 67 3.28 6.19 -5.97
C ALA A 67 3.26 7.49 -5.14
N ALA A 68 2.52 7.50 -4.03
CA ALA A 68 2.48 8.60 -3.07
C ALA A 68 3.70 8.65 -2.13
N ASN A 69 4.60 7.67 -2.21
CA ASN A 69 5.67 7.44 -1.24
C ASN A 69 5.15 7.30 0.22
N ASP A 70 3.92 6.79 0.38
CA ASP A 70 3.25 6.54 1.65
C ASP A 70 3.58 5.13 2.17
N ARG A 71 4.77 5.02 2.77
CA ARG A 71 5.28 3.75 3.32
C ARG A 71 4.41 3.19 4.44
N SER A 72 3.75 4.04 5.21
CA SER A 72 2.91 3.62 6.34
C SER A 72 1.65 2.93 5.83
N ALA A 73 0.93 3.56 4.89
CA ALA A 73 -0.25 2.96 4.30
C ALA A 73 0.11 1.67 3.53
N PHE A 74 1.23 1.66 2.79
CA PHE A 74 1.70 0.45 2.10
C PHE A 74 1.90 -0.71 3.06
N ALA A 75 2.55 -0.47 4.21
CA ALA A 75 2.79 -1.51 5.21
C ALA A 75 1.48 -2.03 5.84
N GLN A 76 0.51 -1.16 6.09
CA GLN A 76 -0.81 -1.54 6.61
C GLN A 76 -1.57 -2.41 5.62
N LEU A 77 -1.67 -1.95 4.36
CA LEU A 77 -2.30 -2.69 3.26
C LEU A 77 -1.65 -4.06 3.08
N PHE A 78 -0.32 -4.09 3.02
CA PHE A 78 0.44 -5.33 2.89
C PHE A 78 0.18 -6.31 4.03
N ASN A 79 0.23 -5.84 5.28
CA ASN A 79 0.01 -6.71 6.44
C ASN A 79 -1.43 -7.23 6.49
N TRP A 80 -2.43 -6.39 6.21
CA TRP A 80 -3.82 -6.82 6.17
C TRP A 80 -4.04 -7.89 5.10
N THR A 81 -3.52 -7.66 3.89
CA THR A 81 -3.60 -8.61 2.77
C THR A 81 -3.00 -9.95 3.14
N GLN A 82 -1.79 -9.98 3.71
CA GLN A 82 -1.16 -11.23 4.11
C GLN A 82 -2.03 -12.00 5.10
N ASN A 83 -2.49 -11.32 6.15
CA ASN A 83 -3.21 -11.98 7.25
C ASN A 83 -4.61 -12.46 6.85
N ASN A 84 -5.32 -11.70 6.01
CA ASN A 84 -6.75 -11.95 5.74
C ASN A 84 -7.01 -12.63 4.39
N LEU A 85 -6.14 -12.40 3.39
CA LEU A 85 -6.32 -12.98 2.06
C LEU A 85 -5.33 -14.11 1.77
N ALA A 86 -4.18 -14.15 2.45
CA ALA A 86 -3.10 -15.12 2.17
C ALA A 86 -2.72 -15.98 3.38
N GLN A 87 -3.63 -16.14 4.36
CA GLN A 87 -3.44 -17.01 5.53
C GLN A 87 -2.14 -16.72 6.30
N GLY A 88 -1.74 -15.45 6.37
CA GLY A 88 -0.53 -14.98 7.04
C GLY A 88 0.70 -14.82 6.14
N SER A 89 0.70 -15.35 4.91
CA SER A 89 1.91 -15.37 4.08
C SER A 89 1.62 -15.35 2.57
N LEU A 90 1.90 -14.22 1.92
CA LEU A 90 1.91 -14.10 0.46
C LEU A 90 3.07 -14.88 -0.19
N ARG A 91 4.05 -15.32 0.61
CA ARG A 91 5.10 -16.25 0.12
C ARG A 91 4.52 -17.64 -0.13
N GLU A 92 3.49 -18.03 0.62
CA GLU A 92 2.93 -19.37 0.65
C GLU A 92 1.61 -19.49 -0.13
N HIS A 93 0.84 -18.41 -0.23
CA HIS A 93 -0.50 -18.43 -0.83
C HIS A 93 -0.68 -17.27 -1.83
N LEU A 94 -1.44 -17.52 -2.90
CA LEU A 94 -2.05 -16.42 -3.64
C LEU A 94 -3.18 -15.85 -2.77
N PRO A 95 -3.39 -14.52 -2.78
CA PRO A 95 -4.47 -13.92 -2.02
C PRO A 95 -5.83 -14.38 -2.56
N ALA A 96 -6.73 -14.74 -1.65
CA ALA A 96 -8.15 -14.88 -1.94
C ALA A 96 -8.70 -13.59 -2.56
N TRP A 97 -9.51 -13.72 -3.62
CA TRP A 97 -9.97 -12.57 -4.36
C TRP A 97 -11.11 -11.81 -3.67
N LEU A 98 -11.85 -12.47 -2.76
CA LEU A 98 -13.01 -11.87 -2.13
C LEU A 98 -13.09 -12.17 -0.63
N TRP A 99 -13.19 -11.10 0.17
CA TRP A 99 -13.36 -11.13 1.62
C TRP A 99 -14.47 -10.17 2.03
N GLY A 100 -15.25 -10.49 3.06
CA GLY A 100 -16.34 -9.64 3.50
C GLY A 100 -17.19 -10.27 4.59
N GLN A 101 -18.34 -9.66 4.85
CA GLN A 101 -19.29 -10.14 5.85
C GLN A 101 -20.16 -11.27 5.28
N LYS A 102 -20.23 -12.41 5.99
CA LYS A 102 -21.23 -13.48 5.75
C LYS A 102 -22.55 -13.18 6.48
N GLU A 103 -23.59 -13.92 6.13
CA GLU A 103 -24.95 -13.81 6.71
C GLU A 103 -24.98 -13.87 8.24
N SER A 104 -24.02 -14.57 8.87
CA SER A 104 -23.89 -14.71 10.33
C SER A 104 -23.14 -13.57 11.04
N ALA A 105 -22.96 -12.41 10.38
CA ALA A 105 -22.13 -11.28 10.84
C ALA A 105 -20.64 -11.62 11.05
N THR A 106 -20.19 -12.79 10.58
CA THR A 106 -18.79 -13.22 10.58
C THR A 106 -18.05 -12.57 9.40
N TRP A 107 -16.81 -12.16 9.62
CA TRP A 107 -15.96 -11.53 8.61
C TRP A 107 -14.84 -12.48 8.22
N GLU A 108 -14.83 -12.92 6.96
CA GLU A 108 -13.90 -13.94 6.48
C GLU A 108 -13.75 -13.91 4.95
N VAL A 109 -12.90 -14.80 4.43
CA VAL A 109 -12.81 -15.06 3.00
C VAL A 109 -14.15 -15.62 2.51
N LEU A 110 -14.70 -14.99 1.48
CA LEU A 110 -15.95 -15.40 0.83
C LEU A 110 -15.68 -16.30 -0.38
N ASP A 111 -14.57 -16.08 -1.08
CA ASP A 111 -14.08 -16.95 -2.14
C ASP A 111 -12.55 -16.98 -2.13
N SER A 112 -12.00 -18.19 -1.99
CA SER A 112 -10.56 -18.45 -1.88
C SER A 112 -9.85 -18.54 -3.22
N ASN A 113 -10.55 -18.47 -4.35
CA ASN A 113 -9.86 -18.38 -5.64
C ASN A 113 -9.04 -17.09 -5.72
N SER A 114 -8.08 -17.03 -6.63
CA SER A 114 -7.29 -15.81 -6.86
C SER A 114 -7.78 -15.07 -8.11
N ALA A 115 -7.46 -13.78 -8.18
CA ALA A 115 -7.70 -12.93 -9.35
C ALA A 115 -6.34 -12.42 -9.85
N SER A 116 -5.94 -12.88 -11.04
CA SER A 116 -4.56 -12.74 -11.54
C SER A 116 -4.13 -11.29 -11.78
N ASP A 117 -5.07 -10.41 -12.09
CA ASP A 117 -4.86 -8.97 -12.22
C ASP A 117 -4.40 -8.36 -10.87
N GLY A 118 -5.11 -8.65 -9.78
CA GLY A 118 -4.72 -8.25 -8.44
C GLY A 118 -3.38 -8.89 -8.01
N ASP A 119 -3.17 -10.16 -8.34
CA ASP A 119 -1.93 -10.87 -8.03
C ASP A 119 -0.71 -10.20 -8.69
N ILE A 120 -0.81 -9.84 -9.98
CA ILE A 120 0.27 -9.21 -10.75
C ILE A 120 0.56 -7.80 -10.26
N TRP A 121 -0.46 -6.97 -10.03
CA TRP A 121 -0.27 -5.63 -9.49
C TRP A 121 0.39 -5.66 -8.11
N MET A 122 -0.02 -6.61 -7.26
CA MET A 122 0.56 -6.78 -5.93
C MET A 122 2.03 -7.21 -5.99
N ALA A 123 2.36 -8.17 -6.86
CA ALA A 123 3.75 -8.58 -7.08
C ALA A 123 4.60 -7.41 -7.61
N TRP A 124 4.09 -6.66 -8.59
CA TRP A 124 4.77 -5.48 -9.13
C TRP A 124 5.03 -4.43 -8.05
N SER A 125 4.00 -4.07 -7.28
CA SER A 125 4.12 -3.06 -6.22
C SER A 125 5.09 -3.48 -5.13
N LEU A 126 5.15 -4.76 -4.77
CA LEU A 126 6.13 -5.28 -3.81
C LEU A 126 7.57 -5.22 -4.33
N LEU A 127 7.78 -5.62 -5.59
CA LEU A 127 9.11 -5.58 -6.21
C LEU A 127 9.61 -4.13 -6.33
N GLU A 128 8.76 -3.22 -6.81
CA GLU A 128 9.11 -1.82 -6.97
C GLU A 128 9.25 -1.09 -5.64
N ALA A 129 8.41 -1.39 -4.64
CA ALA A 129 8.62 -0.92 -3.29
C ALA A 129 9.97 -1.39 -2.75
N GLY A 130 10.31 -2.67 -2.88
CA GLY A 130 11.61 -3.18 -2.45
C GLY A 130 12.79 -2.48 -3.13
N ARG A 131 12.69 -2.24 -4.45
CA ARG A 131 13.70 -1.51 -5.24
C ARG A 131 13.84 -0.04 -4.83
N LEU A 132 12.73 0.70 -4.78
CA LEU A 132 12.72 2.15 -4.52
C LEU A 132 13.03 2.48 -3.06
N TRP A 133 12.53 1.65 -2.15
CA TRP A 133 12.65 1.87 -0.71
C TRP A 133 13.80 1.13 -0.06
N LYS A 134 14.51 0.29 -0.82
CA LYS A 134 15.61 -0.58 -0.37
C LYS A 134 15.18 -1.51 0.77
N GLU A 135 13.96 -2.02 0.68
CA GLU A 135 13.37 -2.93 1.66
C GLU A 135 13.35 -4.35 1.11
N THR A 136 14.34 -5.14 1.52
CA THR A 136 14.56 -6.52 1.02
C THR A 136 13.33 -7.40 1.27
N ARG A 137 12.60 -7.18 2.37
CA ARG A 137 11.39 -7.93 2.69
C ARG A 137 10.36 -7.88 1.57
N TYR A 138 10.15 -6.70 0.97
CA TYR A 138 9.17 -6.53 -0.11
C TYR A 138 9.64 -7.22 -1.39
N THR A 139 10.93 -7.10 -1.75
CA THR A 139 11.49 -7.82 -2.91
C THR A 139 11.34 -9.33 -2.78
N GLU A 140 11.68 -9.89 -1.61
CA GLU A 140 11.58 -11.33 -1.38
C GLU A 140 10.14 -11.85 -1.49
N VAL A 141 9.17 -11.13 -0.90
CA VAL A 141 7.76 -11.52 -0.98
C VAL A 141 7.23 -11.34 -2.40
N GLY A 142 7.53 -10.23 -3.08
CA GLY A 142 7.12 -10.00 -4.47
C GLY A 142 7.66 -11.06 -5.42
N MET A 143 8.92 -11.47 -5.26
CA MET A 143 9.52 -12.55 -6.05
C MET A 143 8.86 -13.91 -5.78
N ALA A 144 8.56 -14.23 -4.52
CA ALA A 144 7.87 -15.47 -4.17
C ALA A 144 6.45 -15.51 -4.75
N LEU A 145 5.73 -14.40 -4.65
CA LEU A 145 4.38 -14.24 -5.22
C LEU A 145 4.42 -14.40 -6.75
N LEU A 146 5.33 -13.72 -7.44
CA LEU A 146 5.45 -13.80 -8.90
C LEU A 146 5.78 -15.21 -9.39
N LYS A 147 6.66 -15.93 -8.70
CA LYS A 147 6.95 -17.35 -9.00
C LYS A 147 5.70 -18.21 -8.86
N ARG A 148 4.86 -17.95 -7.85
CA ARG A 148 3.62 -18.68 -7.63
C ARG A 148 2.57 -18.41 -8.71
N ILE A 149 2.45 -17.15 -9.13
CA ILE A 149 1.59 -16.76 -10.27
C ILE A 149 1.98 -17.55 -11.52
N ALA A 150 3.28 -17.62 -11.83
CA ALA A 150 3.80 -18.34 -12.99
C ALA A 150 3.62 -19.87 -12.90
N ALA A 151 3.65 -20.42 -11.68
CA ALA A 151 3.48 -21.86 -11.45
C ALA A 151 2.02 -22.30 -11.44
N LYS A 152 1.07 -21.40 -11.16
CA LYS A 152 -0.36 -21.71 -11.17
C LYS A 152 -0.84 -21.99 -12.58
N ARG A 153 -1.54 -23.12 -12.75
CA ARG A 153 -2.30 -23.40 -13.96
C ARG A 153 -3.67 -22.75 -13.79
N TRP A 154 -4.00 -21.83 -14.69
CA TRP A 154 -5.24 -21.06 -14.69
C TRP A 154 -6.30 -21.77 -15.54
#